data_AF-A0A2B4RLH1-F1
#
_entry.id   AF-A0A2B4RLH1-F1
#
_cell.length_a   1.000
_cell.length_b   1.000
_cell.length_c   1.000
_cell.angle_alpha   90.00
_cell.angle_beta   90.00
_cell.angle_gamma   90.00
#
_symmetry.space_group_name_H-M   'P 1'
#
loop_
_entity.id
_entity.type
_entity.pdbx_description
1 polymer ?
#
loop_
_entity_poly.entity_id
_entity_poly.type
_entity_poly.pdbx_seq_one_letter_code
_entity_poly.pdbx_strand_id
1 'polypeptide(L)'
;MKPIHACWLVGLYDYLRNKPDVSTFHFDSQLWSNMSDFNPQGGETGLDFQETKLPTYWNTSFSEICLGMKIGNLSKFILVKMQASSLYSLIADGQHRKTSLGRNTWKLLIGSEASLQLKCNKEGFNPTSIEKKNSKARIGIIANDQGNCKTCDSRIGFGTGGYGDESNTCGNEAKHNSDNGDKHIKAMGYILVQ
;
A
#
# COMPACT_ATOMS: atom_id res chain seq x y z
N MET A 1 -24.40 -15.34 0.38
CA MET A 1 -23.02 -14.83 0.27
C MET A 1 -22.10 -16.04 0.27
N LYS A 2 -21.35 -16.27 -0.81
CA LYS A 2 -20.34 -17.34 -0.82
C LYS A 2 -19.23 -16.94 0.16
N PRO A 3 -18.67 -17.89 0.93
CA PRO A 3 -17.65 -17.56 1.91
C PRO A 3 -16.47 -16.91 1.17
N ILE A 4 -16.14 -15.70 1.60
CA ILE A 4 -14.87 -15.05 1.27
C ILE A 4 -13.82 -16.01 1.83
N HIS A 5 -13.20 -16.81 0.95
CA HIS A 5 -12.05 -17.61 1.36
C HIS A 5 -11.01 -16.61 1.80
N ALA A 6 -10.74 -16.64 3.09
CA ALA A 6 -10.02 -15.63 3.80
C ALA A 6 -8.59 -15.57 3.27
N CYS A 7 -8.33 -14.59 2.44
CA CYS A 7 -6.98 -14.21 2.08
C CYS A 7 -6.54 -13.23 3.16
N TRP A 8 -5.42 -13.47 3.84
CA TRP A 8 -5.08 -12.72 5.05
C TRP A 8 -3.84 -11.84 4.87
N LEU A 9 -4.07 -10.57 5.20
CA LEU A 9 -3.21 -9.50 5.71
C LEU A 9 -1.72 -9.47 5.27
N VAL A 10 -1.34 -8.35 4.65
CA VAL A 10 -0.12 -7.64 5.05
C VAL A 10 -0.56 -6.51 5.98
N GLY A 11 -0.65 -6.83 7.27
CA GLY A 11 -0.96 -5.83 8.28
C GLY A 11 0.18 -4.82 8.35
N LEU A 12 -0.17 -3.54 8.29
CA LEU A 12 0.75 -2.41 8.29
C LEU A 12 0.28 -1.43 9.36
N TYR A 13 0.78 -1.50 10.59
CA TYR A 13 0.42 -0.47 11.57
C TYR A 13 1.54 -0.15 12.54
N ASP A 14 1.75 1.17 12.71
CA ASP A 14 2.57 1.76 13.74
C ASP A 14 1.70 2.73 14.56
N TYR A 15 1.40 2.35 15.82
CA TYR A 15 1.10 3.31 16.87
C TYR A 15 1.62 2.80 18.22
N LEU A 16 2.49 3.64 18.79
CA LEU A 16 3.02 3.60 20.15
C LEU A 16 3.86 2.37 20.52
N ARG A 17 5.13 2.39 20.14
CA ARG A 17 6.21 1.98 21.05
C ARG A 17 7.49 2.75 20.72
N ASN A 18 8.11 3.33 21.75
CA ASN A 18 9.43 3.97 21.74
C ASN A 18 10.53 3.03 21.20
N LYS A 19 10.61 2.83 19.88
CA LYS A 19 11.77 2.26 19.19
C LYS A 19 12.02 3.03 17.89
N PRO A 20 13.28 3.27 17.51
CA PRO A 20 13.60 3.99 16.29
C PRO A 20 13.20 3.17 15.06
N ASP A 21 12.06 3.56 14.49
CA ASP A 21 11.74 3.72 13.06
C ASP A 21 12.32 2.69 12.06
N VAL A 22 11.96 1.41 12.23
CA VAL A 22 11.99 0.43 11.13
C VAL A 22 10.60 -0.18 11.04
N SER A 23 9.78 0.35 10.14
CA SER A 23 8.44 -0.17 9.87
C SER A 23 8.54 -1.49 9.07
N THR A 24 7.93 -2.55 9.61
CA THR A 24 8.09 -3.95 9.14
C THR A 24 7.91 -4.12 7.63
N PHE A 25 6.88 -3.49 7.07
CA PHE A 25 6.66 -3.49 5.62
C PHE A 25 6.89 -2.13 4.98
N HIS A 26 7.93 -1.38 5.41
CA HIS A 26 8.46 -0.26 4.63
C HIS A 26 8.70 -0.66 3.16
N PHE A 27 8.69 0.31 2.23
CA PHE A 27 8.98 0.05 0.82
C PHE A 27 10.26 -0.77 0.64
N ASP A 28 11.34 -0.44 1.35
CA ASP A 28 12.64 -1.11 1.26
C ASP A 28 12.75 -2.43 2.05
N SER A 29 11.67 -2.88 2.71
CA SER A 29 11.69 -4.12 3.48
C SER A 29 11.92 -5.35 2.60
N GLN A 30 12.83 -6.22 3.03
CA GLN A 30 13.10 -7.51 2.38
C GLN A 30 11.91 -8.47 2.45
N LEU A 31 10.92 -8.20 3.32
CA LEU A 31 9.69 -8.98 3.36
C LEU A 31 8.89 -8.88 2.06
N TRP A 32 9.09 -7.86 1.22
CA TRP A 32 8.46 -7.79 -0.10
C TRP A 32 9.12 -8.71 -1.14
N SER A 33 10.40 -9.04 -0.96
CA SER A 33 11.25 -9.72 -1.95
C SER A 33 11.73 -11.12 -1.53
N ASN A 34 11.39 -11.57 -0.31
CA ASN A 34 11.71 -12.92 0.18
C ASN A 34 10.46 -13.83 0.28
N MET A 35 10.70 -15.13 0.46
CA MET A 35 9.66 -16.16 0.70
C MET A 35 9.63 -16.58 2.16
N SER A 36 9.88 -15.64 3.08
CA SER A 36 9.75 -15.85 4.51
C SER A 36 8.42 -15.29 5.01
N ASP A 37 7.80 -15.98 5.96
CA ASP A 37 6.64 -15.46 6.68
C ASP A 37 7.06 -14.42 7.73
N PHE A 38 6.06 -13.74 8.27
CA PHE A 38 6.20 -12.85 9.42
C PHE A 38 4.94 -12.96 10.26
N ASN A 39 5.10 -13.27 11.55
CA ASN A 39 3.98 -13.37 12.50
C ASN A 39 2.76 -14.14 11.96
N PRO A 40 2.89 -15.43 11.57
CA PRO A 40 1.81 -16.17 10.94
C PRO A 40 0.59 -16.36 11.85
N GLN A 41 0.78 -16.37 13.18
CA GLN A 41 -0.31 -16.44 14.16
C GLN A 41 -1.25 -15.22 14.08
N GLY A 42 -0.75 -14.05 13.67
CA GLY A 42 -1.59 -12.87 13.42
C GLY A 42 -2.54 -13.03 12.23
N GLY A 43 -2.34 -14.05 11.38
CA GLY A 43 -3.27 -14.37 10.29
C GLY A 43 -4.54 -15.10 10.75
N GLU A 44 -4.60 -15.58 12.00
CA GLU A 44 -5.74 -16.34 12.54
C GLU A 44 -6.87 -15.44 13.05
N THR A 45 -6.57 -14.18 13.34
CA THR A 45 -7.40 -13.27 14.16
C THR A 45 -8.25 -12.29 13.36
N GLY A 46 -8.18 -12.28 12.04
CA GLY A 46 -9.09 -11.48 11.23
C GLY A 46 -8.52 -10.18 10.64
N LEU A 47 -9.43 -9.24 10.36
CA LEU A 47 -9.09 -7.84 10.03
C LEU A 47 -8.74 -7.05 11.30
N ASP A 48 -7.69 -7.49 11.99
CA ASP A 48 -7.18 -6.88 13.21
C ASP A 48 -6.04 -5.88 12.92
N PHE A 49 -5.23 -5.58 13.93
CA PHE A 49 -4.09 -4.66 13.86
C PHE A 49 -2.72 -5.38 13.93
N GLN A 50 -2.68 -6.70 13.72
CA GLN A 50 -1.44 -7.47 13.75
C GLN A 50 -0.79 -7.49 12.38
N GLU A 51 0.44 -7.00 12.31
CA GLU A 51 1.26 -7.12 11.11
C GLU A 51 1.59 -8.60 10.87
N THR A 52 1.34 -9.09 9.65
CA THR A 52 1.57 -10.48 9.27
C THR A 52 1.94 -10.59 7.80
N LYS A 53 2.66 -11.66 7.45
CA LYS A 53 2.90 -12.09 6.08
C LYS A 53 2.83 -13.60 6.07
N LEU A 54 1.92 -14.14 5.28
CA LEU A 54 1.67 -15.59 5.23
C LEU A 54 2.29 -16.23 3.98
N PRO A 55 2.47 -17.57 3.98
CA PRO A 55 2.91 -18.31 2.79
C PRO A 55 2.07 -18.10 1.54
N THR A 56 0.80 -17.70 1.69
CA THR A 56 -0.08 -17.33 0.57
C THR A 56 0.47 -16.16 -0.25
N TYR A 57 1.32 -15.31 0.32
CA TYR A 57 1.99 -14.22 -0.41
C TYR A 57 2.81 -14.72 -1.61
N TRP A 58 3.47 -15.88 -1.50
CA TRP A 58 4.32 -16.42 -2.57
C TRP A 58 3.78 -17.70 -3.22
N ASN A 59 2.83 -18.40 -2.59
CA ASN A 59 2.30 -19.69 -3.05
C ASN A 59 0.85 -19.67 -3.57
N THR A 60 0.19 -18.52 -3.66
CA THR A 60 -1.22 -18.44 -4.09
C THR A 60 -1.36 -17.65 -5.39
N SER A 61 -1.83 -18.33 -6.45
CA SER A 61 -2.26 -17.67 -7.68
C SER A 61 -3.62 -17.00 -7.50
N PHE A 62 -3.86 -15.94 -8.25
CA PHE A 62 -5.10 -15.17 -8.18
C PHE A 62 -5.39 -14.45 -9.49
N SER A 63 -6.62 -13.96 -9.60
CA SER A 63 -7.12 -13.13 -10.69
C SER A 63 -7.60 -11.75 -10.20
N GLU A 64 -7.86 -11.63 -8.90
CA GLU A 64 -8.32 -10.41 -8.28
C GLU A 64 -7.59 -10.16 -6.95
N ILE A 65 -7.42 -8.88 -6.61
CA ILE A 65 -6.87 -8.43 -5.33
C ILE A 65 -7.86 -7.45 -4.71
N CYS A 66 -8.27 -7.70 -3.47
CA CYS A 66 -9.01 -6.74 -2.66
C CYS A 66 -8.01 -6.02 -1.73
N LEU A 67 -7.86 -4.72 -1.94
CA LEU A 67 -7.02 -3.85 -1.13
C LEU A 67 -7.90 -3.13 -0.12
N GLY A 68 -7.53 -3.19 1.15
CA GLY A 68 -8.27 -2.58 2.25
C GLY A 68 -7.41 -1.66 3.09
N MET A 69 -7.99 -0.56 3.57
CA MET A 69 -7.40 0.29 4.59
C MET A 69 -8.38 0.47 5.75
N LYS A 70 -7.89 0.33 6.98
CA LYS A 70 -8.63 0.65 8.21
C LYS A 70 -8.02 1.85 8.91
N ILE A 71 -8.83 2.88 9.08
CA ILE A 71 -8.49 4.12 9.78
C ILE A 71 -9.45 4.25 10.96
N GLY A 72 -8.94 4.05 12.17
CA GLY A 72 -9.78 3.87 13.35
C GLY A 72 -10.75 2.71 13.18
N ASN A 73 -12.05 2.99 13.21
CA ASN A 73 -13.12 2.00 13.03
C ASN A 73 -13.63 1.89 11.58
N LEU A 74 -13.14 2.72 10.66
CA LEU A 74 -13.61 2.74 9.28
C LEU A 74 -12.71 1.88 8.40
N SER A 75 -13.28 0.83 7.82
CA SER A 75 -12.61 0.00 6.81
C SER A 75 -13.16 0.28 5.43
N LYS A 76 -12.29 0.56 4.46
CA LYS A 76 -12.66 0.78 3.06
C LYS A 76 -11.83 -0.14 2.16
N PHE A 77 -12.46 -0.62 1.10
CA PHE A 77 -11.86 -1.60 0.19
C PHE A 77 -12.05 -1.20 -1.26
N ILE A 78 -11.08 -1.57 -2.09
CA ILE A 78 -11.14 -1.48 -3.56
C ILE A 78 -10.72 -2.81 -4.18
N LEU A 79 -11.27 -3.09 -5.36
CA LEU A 79 -10.95 -4.29 -6.13
C LEU A 79 -9.97 -3.95 -7.26
N VAL A 80 -8.93 -4.78 -7.41
CA VAL A 80 -7.96 -4.71 -8.49
C VAL A 80 -8.02 -6.01 -9.29
N LYS A 81 -8.35 -5.92 -10.57
CA LYS A 81 -8.31 -7.06 -11.49
C LYS A 81 -6.89 -7.21 -12.01
N MET A 82 -6.18 -8.23 -11.53
CA MET A 82 -4.80 -8.51 -11.89
C MET A 82 -4.55 -10.00 -11.72
N GLN A 83 -4.08 -10.65 -12.78
CA GLN A 83 -3.74 -12.06 -12.73
C GLN A 83 -2.25 -12.25 -12.49
N ALA A 84 -1.90 -13.11 -11.53
CA ALA A 84 -0.52 -13.47 -11.26
C ALA A 84 -0.42 -14.85 -10.59
N SER A 85 0.79 -15.42 -10.61
CA SER A 85 1.07 -16.67 -9.90
C SER A 85 1.20 -16.48 -8.39
N SER A 86 1.54 -15.26 -7.93
CA SER A 86 1.53 -14.84 -6.52
C SER A 86 1.82 -13.34 -6.36
N LEU A 87 1.59 -12.77 -5.17
CA LEU A 87 1.91 -11.37 -4.89
C LEU A 87 3.43 -11.16 -4.95
N TYR A 88 4.20 -12.16 -4.49
CA TYR A 88 5.65 -12.22 -4.67
C TYR A 88 6.04 -12.00 -6.13
N SER A 89 5.43 -12.73 -7.08
CA SER A 89 5.76 -12.60 -8.50
C SER A 89 5.45 -11.21 -9.10
N LEU A 90 4.50 -10.47 -8.51
CA LEU A 90 4.16 -9.11 -8.95
C LEU A 90 5.03 -8.02 -8.34
N ILE A 91 5.64 -8.27 -7.17
CA ILE A 91 6.25 -7.22 -6.35
C ILE A 91 7.76 -7.40 -6.24
N ALA A 92 8.24 -8.63 -6.06
CA ALA A 92 9.59 -8.93 -5.58
C ALA A 92 10.72 -8.43 -6.50
N ASP A 93 10.48 -8.36 -7.80
CA ASP A 93 11.46 -7.90 -8.78
C ASP A 93 11.61 -6.36 -8.86
N GLY A 94 10.80 -5.63 -8.09
CA GLY A 94 10.81 -4.17 -8.05
C GLY A 94 10.32 -3.48 -9.33
N GLN A 95 9.85 -4.23 -10.33
CA GLN A 95 9.41 -3.65 -11.60
C GLN A 95 8.05 -2.98 -11.47
N HIS A 96 7.90 -1.82 -12.11
CA HIS A 96 6.62 -1.11 -12.14
C HIS A 96 5.64 -1.84 -13.05
N ARG A 97 4.47 -2.19 -12.52
CA ARG A 97 3.36 -2.78 -13.29
C ARG A 97 2.14 -1.88 -13.10
N LYS A 98 1.74 -1.20 -14.18
CA LYS A 98 0.63 -0.26 -14.13
C LYS A 98 -0.71 -0.97 -13.88
N THR A 99 -1.61 -0.28 -13.19
CA THR A 99 -3.04 -0.61 -13.16
C THR A 99 -3.82 0.46 -13.93
N SER A 100 -5.14 0.37 -13.95
CA SER A 100 -6.03 1.37 -14.56
C SER A 100 -7.24 1.64 -13.67
N LEU A 101 -7.02 1.68 -12.35
CA LEU A 101 -8.07 1.94 -11.37
C LEU A 101 -8.47 3.41 -11.36
N GLY A 102 -7.49 4.28 -11.61
CA GLY A 102 -7.67 5.72 -11.60
C GLY A 102 -7.62 6.32 -10.19
N ARG A 103 -7.21 7.58 -10.14
CA ARG A 103 -7.01 8.38 -8.92
C ARG A 103 -8.17 8.28 -7.93
N ASN A 104 -9.41 8.45 -8.41
CA ASN A 104 -10.58 8.48 -7.54
C ASN A 104 -10.79 7.15 -6.81
N THR A 105 -10.50 6.03 -7.47
CA THR A 105 -10.57 4.69 -6.86
C THR A 105 -9.56 4.56 -5.73
N TRP A 106 -8.30 4.98 -5.91
CA TRP A 106 -7.32 4.97 -4.82
C TRP A 106 -7.74 5.86 -3.65
N LYS A 107 -8.32 7.04 -3.92
CA LYS A 107 -8.84 7.93 -2.87
C LYS A 107 -9.97 7.30 -2.04
N LEU A 108 -10.71 6.32 -2.59
CA LEU A 108 -11.73 5.59 -1.82
C LEU A 108 -11.16 4.84 -0.63
N LEU A 109 -9.90 4.42 -0.63
CA LEU A 109 -9.28 3.74 0.52
C LEU A 109 -9.21 4.64 1.77
N ILE A 110 -9.11 5.96 1.56
CA ILE A 110 -8.98 6.95 2.64
C ILE A 110 -10.32 7.63 2.92
N GLY A 111 -11.12 7.90 1.89
CA GLY A 111 -12.41 8.57 2.01
C GLY A 111 -12.33 10.09 1.79
N SER A 112 -13.13 10.86 2.53
CA SER A 112 -13.23 12.32 2.37
C SER A 112 -11.92 13.04 2.64
N GLU A 113 -11.06 12.47 3.47
CA GLU A 113 -9.77 13.06 3.84
C GLU A 113 -8.65 12.79 2.82
N ALA A 114 -8.92 12.00 1.77
CA ALA A 114 -7.94 11.66 0.76
C ALA A 114 -7.39 12.90 0.05
N SER A 115 -6.06 12.99 -0.07
CA SER A 115 -5.37 14.09 -0.75
C SER A 115 -4.24 13.57 -1.63
N LEU A 116 -4.08 14.15 -2.81
CA LEU A 116 -2.97 13.87 -3.72
C LEU A 116 -2.65 15.14 -4.53
N GLN A 117 -1.42 15.31 -5.00
CA GLN A 117 -1.11 16.30 -6.03
C GLN A 117 -1.72 15.90 -7.37
N LEU A 118 -2.04 16.84 -8.26
CA LEU A 118 -3.00 16.60 -9.36
C LEU A 118 -2.46 15.83 -10.59
N LYS A 119 -1.13 15.73 -10.77
CA LYS A 119 -0.49 15.18 -11.98
C LYS A 119 0.35 13.93 -11.66
N CYS A 120 1.07 13.43 -12.67
CA CYS A 120 1.78 12.15 -12.70
C CYS A 120 0.84 10.93 -12.57
N ASN A 121 0.13 10.78 -11.45
CA ASN A 121 -0.83 9.70 -11.18
C ASN A 121 -0.30 8.29 -11.53
N LYS A 122 0.97 8.01 -11.23
CA LYS A 122 1.60 6.73 -11.52
C LYS A 122 1.09 5.69 -10.52
N GLU A 123 0.24 4.78 -10.99
CA GLU A 123 -0.44 3.77 -10.17
C GLU A 123 0.01 2.32 -10.47
N GLY A 124 -0.29 1.41 -9.54
CA GLY A 124 -0.10 -0.03 -9.67
C GLY A 124 0.92 -0.61 -8.70
N PHE A 125 1.74 -1.55 -9.16
CA PHE A 125 2.76 -2.25 -8.37
C PHE A 125 4.12 -1.61 -8.56
N ASN A 126 4.86 -1.39 -7.48
CA ASN A 126 6.14 -0.67 -7.44
C ASN A 126 6.15 0.72 -8.14
N PRO A 127 5.11 1.58 -8.05
CA PRO A 127 5.25 2.94 -8.56
C PRO A 127 6.27 3.71 -7.72
N THR A 128 7.33 4.18 -8.38
CA THR A 128 8.40 4.99 -7.80
C THR A 128 8.56 6.30 -8.55
N SER A 129 8.89 7.35 -7.79
CA SER A 129 9.44 8.59 -8.32
C SER A 129 10.83 8.35 -8.92
N ILE A 130 11.25 9.21 -9.84
CA ILE A 130 12.63 9.15 -10.37
C ILE A 130 13.63 9.48 -9.27
N GLU A 131 13.34 10.50 -8.47
CA GLU A 131 14.16 10.87 -7.31
C GLU A 131 13.90 9.90 -6.15
N LYS A 132 14.97 9.25 -5.68
CA LYS A 132 14.87 8.15 -4.69
C LYS A 132 14.27 8.56 -3.35
N LYS A 133 14.36 9.84 -2.98
CA LYS A 133 13.84 10.36 -1.72
C LYS A 133 12.34 10.69 -1.78
N ASN A 134 11.73 10.65 -2.96
CA ASN A 134 10.33 11.02 -3.15
C ASN A 134 9.42 9.79 -3.08
N SER A 135 8.12 10.04 -3.21
CA SER A 135 7.08 9.05 -2.98
C SER A 135 7.28 7.77 -3.78
N LYS A 136 7.07 6.65 -3.09
CA LYS A 136 7.15 5.28 -3.61
C LYS A 136 6.13 4.40 -2.89
N ALA A 137 5.66 3.34 -3.56
CA ALA A 137 4.76 2.35 -2.99
C ALA A 137 5.04 0.96 -3.57
N ARG A 138 4.78 -0.10 -2.82
CA ARG A 138 4.75 -1.48 -3.37
C ARG A 138 3.45 -1.75 -4.11
N ILE A 139 2.34 -1.23 -3.59
CA ILE A 139 1.04 -1.20 -4.25
C ILE A 139 0.43 0.17 -3.96
N GLY A 140 0.11 0.96 -4.97
CA GLY A 140 -0.45 2.30 -4.72
C GLY A 140 -0.51 3.21 -5.92
N ILE A 141 -0.70 4.49 -5.63
CA ILE A 141 -0.57 5.62 -6.54
C ILE A 141 0.39 6.63 -5.94
N ILE A 142 1.29 7.16 -6.77
CA ILE A 142 2.10 8.35 -6.45
C ILE A 142 1.72 9.48 -7.40
N ALA A 143 1.75 10.70 -6.89
CA ALA A 143 1.37 11.87 -7.67
C ALA A 143 2.26 13.07 -7.35
N ASN A 144 2.34 13.96 -8.33
CA ASN A 144 3.12 15.18 -8.28
C ASN A 144 2.32 16.35 -8.87
N ASP A 145 2.70 17.59 -8.62
CA ASP A 145 2.11 18.76 -9.30
C ASP A 145 2.63 18.93 -10.75
N GLN A 146 3.75 18.26 -11.08
CA GLN A 146 4.26 18.11 -12.45
C GLN A 146 3.96 16.74 -13.06
N GLY A 147 3.94 16.67 -14.40
CA GLY A 147 3.55 15.45 -15.13
C GLY A 147 4.64 14.39 -15.27
N ASN A 148 5.91 14.71 -14.97
CA ASN A 148 7.06 13.84 -15.27
C ASN A 148 7.38 12.79 -14.18
N CYS A 149 6.61 12.76 -13.08
CA CYS A 149 6.84 11.86 -11.95
C CYS A 149 8.25 11.92 -11.34
N LYS A 150 8.96 13.05 -11.49
CA LYS A 150 10.34 13.17 -11.02
C LYS A 150 10.42 13.24 -9.50
N THR A 151 9.62 14.11 -8.90
CA THR A 151 9.63 14.46 -7.47
C THR A 151 8.23 14.32 -6.87
N CYS A 152 7.60 13.14 -6.93
CA CYS A 152 6.25 12.99 -6.39
C CYS A 152 6.24 13.19 -4.87
N ASP A 153 5.46 14.16 -4.39
CA ASP A 153 5.36 14.50 -2.96
C ASP A 153 4.03 14.05 -2.35
N SER A 154 3.27 13.22 -3.08
CA SER A 154 2.05 12.61 -2.58
C SER A 154 1.89 11.15 -3.02
N ARG A 155 1.24 10.36 -2.18
CA ARG A 155 0.97 8.93 -2.38
C ARG A 155 -0.22 8.42 -1.56
N ILE A 156 -0.87 7.39 -2.09
CA ILE A 156 -1.77 6.51 -1.35
C ILE A 156 -1.33 5.08 -1.64
N GLY A 157 -1.08 4.26 -0.63
CA GLY A 157 -0.69 2.88 -0.90
C GLY A 157 -0.29 2.04 0.31
N PHE A 158 0.34 0.91 -0.03
CA PHE A 158 0.83 -0.14 0.84
C PHE A 158 2.33 -0.32 0.57
N GLY A 159 3.09 -0.56 1.62
CA GLY A 159 4.55 -0.59 1.55
C GLY A 159 5.12 0.69 0.97
N THR A 160 4.73 1.82 1.57
CA THR A 160 5.13 3.14 1.11
C THR A 160 6.36 3.68 1.85
N GLY A 161 6.91 4.75 1.29
CA GLY A 161 7.99 5.56 1.85
C GLY A 161 8.20 6.80 0.98
N GLY A 162 9.24 7.56 1.27
CA GLY A 162 9.60 8.81 0.60
C GLY A 162 9.15 10.06 1.35
N TYR A 163 9.39 11.20 0.68
CA TYR A 163 9.18 12.56 1.14
C TYR A 163 7.87 12.77 1.91
N GLY A 164 7.95 13.61 2.95
CA GLY A 164 6.84 13.98 3.81
C GLY A 164 6.87 13.27 5.16
N ASP A 165 6.54 11.98 5.18
CA ASP A 165 6.69 11.07 6.32
C ASP A 165 7.22 9.72 5.82
N GLU A 166 8.52 9.45 5.97
CA GLU A 166 9.13 8.17 5.54
C GLU A 166 8.56 6.98 6.32
N SER A 167 8.13 7.19 7.56
CA SER A 167 7.58 6.14 8.43
C SER A 167 6.16 5.72 8.03
N ASN A 168 5.47 6.51 7.22
CA ASN A 168 4.13 6.19 6.73
C ASN A 168 4.22 5.13 5.61
N THR A 169 4.04 3.87 6.02
CA THR A 169 4.10 2.67 5.18
C THR A 169 2.76 2.21 4.62
N CYS A 170 1.65 2.70 5.17
CA CYS A 170 0.32 2.47 4.64
C CYS A 170 -0.61 3.64 4.97
N GLY A 171 -1.32 4.12 3.96
CA GLY A 171 -2.25 5.23 4.10
C GLY A 171 -2.02 6.28 3.04
N ASN A 172 -2.11 7.55 3.42
CA ASN A 172 -2.00 8.70 2.54
C ASN A 172 -1.00 9.72 3.08
N GLU A 173 -0.02 10.03 2.24
CA GLU A 173 0.90 11.13 2.44
C GLU A 173 0.69 12.12 1.30
N ALA A 174 0.52 13.40 1.60
CA ALA A 174 0.33 14.42 0.59
C ALA A 174 0.88 15.76 1.09
N LYS A 175 1.75 16.37 0.31
CA LYS A 175 2.26 17.73 0.55
C LYS A 175 2.15 18.56 -0.72
N HIS A 176 2.30 19.87 -0.59
CA HIS A 176 2.50 20.83 -1.68
C HIS A 176 1.40 20.83 -2.76
N ASN A 177 0.48 21.79 -2.73
CA ASN A 177 -0.56 21.96 -3.77
C ASN A 177 -1.38 20.68 -4.03
N SER A 178 -1.60 19.87 -2.99
CA SER A 178 -2.44 18.69 -3.07
C SER A 178 -3.93 19.07 -3.05
N ASP A 179 -4.76 18.25 -3.69
CA ASP A 179 -6.17 18.56 -3.97
C ASP A 179 -7.09 18.63 -2.75
N ASN A 180 -6.62 18.19 -1.58
CA ASN A 180 -7.32 18.33 -0.31
C ASN A 180 -6.36 18.73 0.82
N GLY A 181 -5.39 19.59 0.48
CA GLY A 181 -4.37 20.08 1.42
C GLY A 181 -3.36 19.02 1.85
N ASP A 182 -2.49 19.39 2.79
CA ASP A 182 -1.47 18.49 3.32
C ASP A 182 -2.11 17.42 4.23
N LYS A 183 -1.69 16.15 4.07
CA LYS A 183 -2.21 15.00 4.81
C LYS A 183 -1.09 14.05 5.21
N HIS A 184 -1.18 13.57 6.45
CA HIS A 184 -0.31 12.55 7.06
C HIS A 184 -1.18 11.48 7.72
N ILE A 185 -1.83 10.65 6.89
CA ILE A 185 -2.80 9.64 7.36
C ILE A 185 -2.13 8.27 7.31
N LYS A 186 -1.99 7.64 8.47
CA LYS A 186 -1.57 6.23 8.61
C LYS A 186 -2.81 5.34 8.72
N ALA A 187 -2.76 4.18 8.08
CA ALA A 187 -3.85 3.20 8.05
C ALA A 187 -3.31 1.79 8.26
N MET A 188 -4.15 0.90 8.80
CA MET A 188 -3.88 -0.54 8.74
C MET A 188 -4.20 -1.08 7.36
N GLY A 189 -3.20 -1.65 6.69
CA GLY A 189 -3.33 -2.22 5.37
C GLY A 189 -3.83 -3.68 5.36
N TYR A 190 -4.60 -4.03 4.33
CA TYR A 190 -5.05 -5.39 4.05
C TYR A 190 -4.88 -5.68 2.56
N ILE A 191 -4.20 -6.78 2.21
CA ILE A 191 -4.05 -7.24 0.83
C ILE A 191 -4.59 -8.66 0.79
N LEU A 192 -5.69 -8.85 0.07
CA LEU A 192 -6.43 -10.09 -0.02
C LEU A 192 -6.48 -10.48 -1.50
N VAL A 193 -6.30 -11.75 -1.86
CA VAL A 193 -6.31 -12.25 -3.24
C VAL A 193 -7.38 -13.33 -3.45
N GLN A 194 -7.93 -13.39 -4.67
CA GLN A 194 -9.00 -14.32 -5.07
C GLN A 194 -8.75 -14.91 -6.48
#